data_AF-A0A7U9S5E7-F1
#
_entry.id   AF-A0A7U9S5E7-F1
#
_cell.length_a   1.000
_cell.length_b   1.000
_cell.length_c   1.000
_cell.angle_alpha   90.00
_cell.angle_beta   90.00
_cell.angle_gamma   90.00
#
_symmetry.space_group_name_H-M   'P 1'
#
loop_
_entity.id
_entity.type
_entity.pdbx_description
1 polymer ?
#
loop_
_entity_poly.entity_id
_entity_poly.type
_entity_poly.pdbx_seq_one_letter_code
_entity_poly.pdbx_strand_id
1 'polypeptide(L)'
;MDVNQFAVYQLKNIPENRQIRFRPYSALQEKGIQIQYEDYEQVYLARMQPEDEPGEIRKRFNEKLPRTFHGHSISVSDVLVLNKGGVVTSYYVEKDGFTVIAGFIRISSSGTLVSLDTTDFHIKGKEGKWLAFDSIIIEGRQFFLMEHETYGKEVAWVVLDEEGKLVVDHAYHGFDQSVQQQIKDYLNPPQLTAEPQNQEISGGHIQMQSSNAMDKPPLENWQKYMENGEYLRSSEIDEEQNYNMIDGRRNNMSPKGKNGRVSVLAKLRRKQAEIAKRSVKPAQQMEMAEDMERRRK
;
A
#
# COMPACT_ATOMS: atom_id res chain seq x y z
N MET A 1 -6.48 -5.05 8.08
CA MET A 1 -7.41 -5.72 9.04
C MET A 1 -6.70 -5.72 10.37
N ASP A 2 -7.25 -5.06 11.38
CA ASP A 2 -6.64 -5.05 12.72
C ASP A 2 -6.84 -6.42 13.36
N VAL A 3 -5.80 -7.25 13.30
CA VAL A 3 -5.82 -8.57 13.93
C VAL A 3 -5.45 -8.37 15.40
N ASN A 4 -6.46 -8.35 16.28
CA ASN A 4 -6.30 -8.26 17.72
C ASN A 4 -6.60 -9.62 18.37
N GLN A 5 -5.55 -10.36 18.72
CA GLN A 5 -5.65 -11.71 19.26
C GLN A 5 -4.53 -12.01 20.24
N PHE A 6 -4.77 -12.94 21.16
CA PHE A 6 -3.76 -13.43 22.06
C PHE A 6 -3.79 -14.96 22.14
N ALA A 7 -2.62 -15.52 22.38
CA ALA A 7 -2.43 -16.94 22.61
C ALA A 7 -1.72 -17.16 23.94
N VAL A 8 -2.09 -18.25 24.62
CA VAL A 8 -1.43 -18.71 25.84
C VAL A 8 -0.67 -19.98 25.52
N TYR A 9 0.61 -19.98 25.87
CA TYR A 9 1.52 -21.09 25.72
C TYR A 9 1.94 -21.59 27.10
N GLN A 10 1.79 -22.90 27.32
CA GLN A 10 2.20 -23.56 28.56
C GLN A 10 3.36 -24.49 28.30
N LEU A 11 4.29 -24.53 29.25
CA LEU A 11 5.47 -25.36 29.16
C LEU A 11 5.07 -26.84 29.23
N LYS A 12 5.52 -27.64 28.25
CA LYS A 12 5.20 -29.07 28.19
C LYS A 12 5.75 -29.78 29.42
N ASN A 13 4.99 -30.74 29.95
CA ASN A 13 5.37 -31.51 31.13
C ASN A 13 6.32 -32.67 30.77
N ILE A 14 7.53 -32.33 30.33
CA ILE A 14 8.58 -33.27 29.90
C ILE A 14 9.80 -33.08 30.84
N PRO A 15 10.57 -34.14 31.19
CA PRO A 15 11.71 -34.02 32.10
C PRO A 15 12.73 -32.92 31.79
N GLU A 16 12.99 -32.64 30.52
CA GLU A 16 13.94 -31.63 30.02
C GLU A 16 13.54 -30.22 30.47
N ASN A 17 12.24 -29.95 30.54
CA ASN A 17 11.68 -28.65 30.92
C ASN A 17 11.67 -28.40 32.44
N ARG A 18 12.07 -29.39 33.26
CA ARG A 18 12.05 -29.27 34.72
C ARG A 18 12.88 -28.09 35.24
N GLN A 19 13.93 -27.71 34.52
CA GLN A 19 14.79 -26.57 34.86
C GLN A 19 14.12 -25.21 34.62
N ILE A 20 13.13 -25.14 33.72
CA ILE A 20 12.42 -23.91 33.33
C ILE A 20 11.17 -23.69 34.20
N ARG A 21 10.51 -24.80 34.59
CA ARG A 21 9.25 -24.77 35.35
C ARG A 21 9.32 -23.91 36.61
N PHE A 22 8.38 -22.97 36.71
CA PHE A 22 8.21 -22.06 37.84
C PHE A 22 9.47 -21.27 38.22
N ARG A 23 10.37 -21.02 37.26
CA ARG A 23 11.53 -20.14 37.45
C ARG A 23 11.21 -18.74 36.93
N PRO A 24 11.71 -17.68 37.59
CA PRO A 24 11.65 -16.34 37.00
C PRO A 24 12.60 -16.26 35.80
N TYR A 25 12.34 -15.33 34.89
CA TYR A 25 13.14 -15.17 33.67
C TYR A 25 14.61 -14.85 33.98
N SER A 26 14.88 -14.02 34.99
CA SER A 26 16.23 -13.69 35.45
C SER A 26 17.07 -14.92 35.79
N ALA A 27 16.48 -15.93 36.46
CA ALA A 27 17.17 -17.16 36.80
C ALA A 27 17.45 -18.06 35.58
N LEU A 28 16.68 -17.91 34.49
CA LEU A 28 16.95 -18.58 33.22
C LEU A 28 18.11 -17.90 32.49
N GLN A 29 18.13 -16.57 32.48
CA GLN A 29 19.22 -15.78 31.91
C GLN A 29 20.57 -16.07 32.58
N GLU A 30 20.61 -16.13 33.92
CA GLU A 30 21.83 -16.48 34.68
C GLU A 30 22.39 -17.86 34.32
N LYS A 31 21.52 -18.79 33.92
CA LYS A 31 21.90 -20.15 33.52
C LYS A 31 22.14 -20.28 32.01
N GLY A 32 21.96 -19.21 31.24
CA GLY A 32 22.02 -19.25 29.77
C GLY A 32 20.93 -20.10 29.13
N ILE A 33 19.81 -20.34 29.82
CA ILE A 33 18.69 -21.11 29.28
C ILE A 33 17.80 -20.18 28.48
N GLN A 34 17.70 -20.42 27.18
CA GLN A 34 16.79 -19.71 26.29
C GLN A 34 15.42 -20.38 26.24
N ILE A 35 14.37 -19.57 26.15
CA ILE A 35 12.99 -20.05 26.03
C ILE A 35 12.72 -20.35 24.56
N GLN A 36 12.52 -21.62 24.22
CA GLN A 36 12.24 -22.06 22.86
C GLN A 36 10.76 -22.36 22.67
N TYR A 37 10.23 -22.12 21.49
CA TYR A 37 8.83 -22.38 21.16
C TYR A 37 8.48 -23.87 21.31
N GLU A 38 9.42 -24.74 20.96
CA GLU A 38 9.27 -26.20 20.91
C GLU A 38 9.00 -26.80 22.29
N ASP A 39 9.45 -26.15 23.36
CA ASP A 39 9.25 -26.58 24.73
C ASP A 39 7.83 -26.30 25.23
N TYR A 40 7.05 -25.54 24.46
CA TYR A 40 5.72 -25.05 24.82
C TYR A 40 4.62 -25.64 23.93
N GLU A 41 3.40 -25.62 24.47
CA GLU A 41 2.18 -26.00 23.79
C GLU A 41 1.17 -24.86 23.84
N GLN A 42 0.52 -24.58 22.71
CA GLN A 42 -0.54 -23.58 22.63
C GLN A 42 -1.82 -24.14 23.25
N VAL A 43 -2.18 -23.66 24.44
CA VAL A 43 -3.35 -24.15 25.20
C VAL A 43 -4.62 -23.33 24.94
N TYR A 44 -4.45 -22.11 24.42
CA TYR A 44 -5.55 -21.19 24.21
C TYR A 44 -5.23 -20.16 23.14
N LEU A 45 -6.26 -19.76 22.39
CA LEU A 45 -6.22 -18.69 21.40
C LEU A 45 -7.59 -17.99 21.42
N ALA A 46 -7.58 -16.66 21.53
CA ALA A 46 -8.79 -15.86 21.45
C ALA A 46 -8.53 -14.45 20.93
N ARG A 47 -9.62 -13.74 20.62
CA ARG A 47 -9.57 -12.32 20.28
C ARG A 47 -9.33 -11.49 21.54
N MET A 48 -8.52 -10.44 21.40
CA MET A 48 -8.30 -9.43 22.44
C MET A 48 -9.32 -8.31 22.33
N GLN A 49 -9.62 -7.67 23.45
CA GLN A 49 -10.22 -6.34 23.45
C GLN A 49 -9.16 -5.29 23.09
N PRO A 50 -9.53 -4.15 22.48
CA PRO A 50 -8.56 -3.10 22.09
C PRO A 50 -7.74 -2.56 23.27
N GLU A 51 -8.36 -2.54 24.45
CA GLU A 51 -7.78 -2.04 25.70
C GLU A 51 -7.02 -3.14 26.47
N ASP A 52 -7.13 -4.42 26.08
CA ASP A 52 -6.51 -5.52 26.81
C ASP A 52 -4.98 -5.36 26.84
N GLU A 53 -4.44 -5.32 28.05
CA GLU A 53 -3.02 -5.48 28.34
C GLU A 53 -2.74 -6.85 28.99
N PRO A 54 -1.49 -7.36 28.99
CA PRO A 54 -1.15 -8.67 29.56
C PRO A 54 -1.69 -8.87 30.99
N GLY A 55 -1.63 -7.83 31.82
CA GLY A 55 -2.13 -7.85 33.20
C GLY A 55 -3.65 -8.01 33.30
N GLU A 56 -4.40 -7.37 32.41
CA GLU A 56 -5.85 -7.46 32.36
C GLU A 56 -6.31 -8.84 31.91
N ILE A 57 -5.61 -9.41 30.92
CA ILE A 57 -5.84 -10.78 30.46
C ILE A 57 -5.63 -11.75 31.63
N ARG A 58 -4.51 -11.65 32.36
CA ARG A 58 -4.25 -12.52 33.52
C ARG A 58 -5.30 -12.35 34.62
N LYS A 59 -5.72 -11.11 34.92
CA LYS A 59 -6.79 -10.85 35.88
C LYS A 59 -8.11 -11.52 35.49
N ARG A 60 -8.52 -11.36 34.23
CA ARG A 60 -9.75 -11.98 33.69
C ARG A 60 -9.73 -13.50 33.80
N PHE A 61 -8.59 -14.12 33.54
CA PHE A 61 -8.43 -15.58 33.63
C PHE A 61 -8.44 -16.09 35.07
N ASN A 62 -7.90 -15.31 36.01
CA ASN A 62 -7.95 -15.63 37.43
C ASN A 62 -9.37 -15.51 38.00
N GLU A 63 -10.17 -14.56 37.51
CA GLU A 63 -11.57 -14.41 37.92
C GLU A 63 -12.46 -15.51 37.34
N LYS A 64 -12.33 -15.79 36.04
CA LYS A 64 -13.12 -16.82 35.36
C LYS A 64 -12.35 -17.43 34.20
N LEU A 65 -11.92 -18.67 34.40
CA LEU A 65 -11.25 -19.44 33.36
C LEU A 65 -12.25 -19.80 32.23
N PRO A 66 -11.92 -19.52 30.95
CA PRO A 66 -12.75 -19.92 29.83
C PRO A 66 -12.93 -21.44 29.75
N ARG A 67 -14.09 -21.92 29.31
CA ARG A 67 -14.34 -23.36 29.14
C ARG A 67 -13.49 -24.01 28.06
N THR A 68 -13.06 -23.22 27.07
CA THR A 68 -12.20 -23.66 25.97
C THR A 68 -10.70 -23.61 26.32
N PHE A 69 -10.36 -23.32 27.58
CA PHE A 69 -8.99 -23.29 28.05
C PHE A 69 -8.52 -24.70 28.42
N HIS A 70 -7.47 -25.18 27.76
CA HIS A 70 -6.96 -26.54 27.94
C HIS A 70 -5.63 -26.52 28.70
N GLY A 71 -5.66 -26.45 30.02
CA GLY A 71 -4.43 -26.37 30.81
C GLY A 71 -4.66 -25.93 32.25
N HIS A 72 -3.60 -25.50 32.92
CA HIS A 72 -3.68 -24.91 34.26
C HIS A 72 -3.88 -23.39 34.21
N SER A 73 -4.27 -22.77 35.31
CA SER A 73 -4.31 -21.30 35.39
C SER A 73 -2.96 -20.68 35.02
N ILE A 74 -2.99 -19.49 34.42
CA ILE A 74 -1.78 -18.77 33.98
C ILE A 74 -0.84 -18.56 35.18
N SER A 75 0.38 -19.08 35.06
CA SER A 75 1.35 -19.15 36.14
C SER A 75 2.77 -18.83 35.67
N VAL A 76 3.71 -18.72 36.61
CA VAL A 76 5.12 -18.49 36.30
C VAL A 76 5.62 -19.58 35.36
N SER A 77 6.41 -19.20 34.36
CA SER A 77 6.90 -20.03 33.25
C SER A 77 6.00 -20.21 32.04
N ASP A 78 4.76 -19.74 32.10
CA ASP A 78 3.91 -19.64 30.91
C ASP A 78 4.34 -18.46 30.02
N VAL A 79 3.98 -18.51 28.74
CA VAL A 79 4.22 -17.42 27.80
C VAL A 79 2.89 -16.94 27.22
N LEU A 80 2.68 -15.63 27.26
CA LEU A 80 1.53 -14.97 26.70
C LEU A 80 1.96 -14.22 25.44
N VAL A 81 1.39 -14.56 24.30
CA VAL A 81 1.69 -13.90 23.01
C VAL A 81 0.52 -13.03 22.63
N LEU A 82 0.76 -11.73 22.47
CA LEU A 82 -0.24 -10.76 22.04
C LEU A 82 0.06 -10.35 20.61
N ASN A 83 -0.98 -10.23 19.79
CA ASN A 83 -0.95 -9.57 18.50
C ASN A 83 -1.93 -8.40 18.57
N LYS A 84 -1.40 -7.17 18.63
CA LYS A 84 -2.18 -5.93 18.74
C LYS A 84 -1.88 -5.06 17.54
N GLY A 85 -2.87 -4.89 16.66
CA GLY A 85 -2.72 -4.11 15.43
C GLY A 85 -1.57 -4.60 14.54
N GLY A 86 -1.38 -5.92 14.43
CA GLY A 86 -0.34 -6.54 13.63
C GLY A 86 1.04 -6.63 14.29
N VAL A 87 1.23 -6.05 15.48
CA VAL A 87 2.47 -6.17 16.25
C VAL A 87 2.37 -7.36 17.18
N VAL A 88 3.26 -8.34 17.02
CA VAL A 88 3.33 -9.52 17.88
C VAL A 88 4.39 -9.32 18.96
N THR A 89 3.98 -9.48 20.22
CA THR A 89 4.86 -9.37 21.38
C THR A 89 4.67 -10.57 22.30
N SER A 90 5.77 -11.16 22.72
CA SER A 90 5.76 -12.33 23.60
C SER A 90 6.15 -11.91 25.02
N TYR A 91 5.34 -12.32 25.99
CA TYR A 91 5.48 -11.97 27.39
C TYR A 91 5.66 -13.24 28.22
N TYR A 92 6.82 -13.37 28.84
CA TYR A 92 7.04 -14.38 29.87
C TYR A 92 6.27 -14.01 31.13
N VAL A 93 5.49 -14.96 31.65
CA VAL A 93 4.70 -14.74 32.87
C VAL A 93 5.59 -14.88 34.09
N GLU A 94 5.65 -13.82 34.88
CA GLU A 94 6.33 -13.80 36.17
C GLU A 94 5.34 -13.80 37.33
N LYS A 95 5.86 -13.89 38.55
CA LYS A 95 5.04 -13.95 39.76
C LYS A 95 4.11 -12.74 39.85
N ASP A 96 4.69 -11.54 39.74
CA ASP A 96 4.00 -10.26 39.97
C ASP A 96 3.96 -9.38 38.70
N GLY A 97 4.32 -9.92 37.53
CA GLY A 97 4.40 -9.15 36.29
C GLY A 97 4.65 -10.00 35.05
N PHE A 98 5.20 -9.34 34.02
CA PHE A 98 5.55 -9.93 32.75
C PHE A 98 6.88 -9.38 32.27
N THR A 99 7.65 -10.22 31.61
CA THR A 99 8.91 -9.82 30.96
C THR A 99 8.79 -10.04 29.46
N VAL A 100 9.07 -9.01 28.67
CA VAL A 100 9.07 -9.12 27.21
C VAL A 100 10.24 -10.02 26.79
N ILE A 101 9.96 -11.02 25.95
CA ILE A 101 10.96 -11.94 25.44
C ILE A 101 11.01 -11.88 23.92
N ALA A 102 12.23 -11.80 23.38
CA ALA A 102 12.52 -11.80 21.96
C ALA A 102 12.57 -13.23 21.41
N GLY A 103 12.22 -13.40 20.14
CA GLY A 103 12.48 -14.64 19.41
C GLY A 103 11.68 -15.87 19.85
N PHE A 104 10.65 -15.71 20.69
CA PHE A 104 9.76 -16.82 21.08
C PHE A 104 8.94 -17.31 19.89
N ILE A 105 8.30 -16.40 19.16
CA ILE A 105 7.70 -16.70 17.86
C ILE A 105 8.74 -16.37 16.79
N ARG A 106 9.11 -17.37 15.97
CA ARG A 106 10.03 -17.22 14.85
C ARG A 106 9.29 -17.48 13.55
N ILE A 107 9.40 -16.57 12.58
CA ILE A 107 8.90 -16.80 11.23
C ILE A 107 10.06 -17.39 10.44
N SER A 108 10.17 -18.71 10.43
CA SER A 108 11.21 -19.41 9.67
C SER A 108 10.83 -19.45 8.18
N SER A 109 11.16 -18.40 7.44
CA SER A 109 11.12 -18.41 5.97
C SER A 109 12.41 -19.03 5.44
N SER A 110 12.35 -19.95 4.47
CA SER A 110 13.49 -20.74 3.97
C SER A 110 14.50 -19.95 3.11
N GLY A 111 14.73 -18.68 3.43
CA GLY A 111 15.60 -17.77 2.68
C GLY A 111 15.92 -16.48 3.43
N THR A 112 15.68 -16.41 4.75
CA THR A 112 16.06 -15.23 5.55
C THR A 112 17.58 -15.13 5.64
N LEU A 113 18.11 -13.92 5.45
CA LEU A 113 19.54 -13.64 5.60
C LEU A 113 19.90 -13.24 7.04
N VAL A 114 18.92 -12.71 7.77
CA VAL A 114 19.06 -12.31 9.16
C VAL A 114 18.11 -13.15 10.02
N SER A 115 18.65 -13.63 11.13
CA SER A 115 17.96 -14.35 12.20
C SER A 115 18.46 -13.85 13.56
N LEU A 116 17.77 -14.19 14.64
CA LEU A 116 18.19 -13.79 15.99
C LEU A 116 19.57 -14.36 16.38
N ASP A 117 20.00 -15.43 15.72
CA ASP A 117 21.28 -16.08 15.98
C ASP A 117 22.41 -15.52 15.08
N THR A 118 22.12 -14.44 14.32
CA THR A 118 23.07 -13.84 13.37
C THR A 118 24.11 -12.99 14.07
N THR A 119 25.37 -13.38 13.88
CA THR A 119 26.58 -12.69 14.33
C THR A 119 27.44 -12.28 13.13
N ASP A 120 28.41 -11.39 13.32
CA ASP A 120 29.35 -10.94 12.28
C ASP A 120 28.67 -10.36 11.01
N PHE A 121 27.45 -9.83 11.12
CA PHE A 121 26.69 -9.34 9.98
C PHE A 121 27.24 -8.00 9.48
N HIS A 122 27.43 -7.88 8.16
CA HIS A 122 27.91 -6.65 7.54
C HIS A 122 26.74 -5.91 6.88
N ILE A 123 26.43 -4.73 7.42
CA ILE A 123 25.33 -3.91 6.92
C ILE A 123 25.85 -3.00 5.80
N LYS A 124 25.19 -3.02 4.65
CA LYS A 124 25.57 -2.18 3.51
C LYS A 124 25.50 -0.69 3.89
N GLY A 125 26.64 0.00 3.83
CA GLY A 125 26.74 1.43 4.15
C GLY A 125 27.05 1.74 5.62
N LYS A 126 27.23 0.71 6.46
CA LYS A 126 27.75 0.87 7.82
C LYS A 126 29.04 0.07 7.94
N GLU A 127 30.02 0.66 8.60
CA GLU A 127 31.26 -0.03 8.90
C GLU A 127 31.08 -0.95 10.11
N GLY A 128 31.95 -1.94 10.19
CA GLY A 128 31.98 -2.89 11.30
C GLY A 128 31.00 -4.05 11.14
N LYS A 129 30.91 -4.80 12.23
CA LYS A 129 30.15 -6.04 12.33
C LYS A 129 29.04 -5.89 13.32
N TRP A 130 27.91 -6.51 13.02
CA TRP A 130 26.67 -6.32 13.74
C TRP A 130 26.10 -7.67 14.16
N LEU A 131 25.56 -7.72 15.37
CA LEU A 131 24.91 -8.87 15.99
C LEU A 131 23.42 -8.58 16.14
N ALA A 132 22.56 -9.53 15.77
CA ALA A 132 21.15 -9.48 16.12
C ALA A 132 20.97 -9.89 17.58
N PHE A 133 20.30 -9.07 18.40
CA PHE A 133 20.06 -9.39 19.81
C PHE A 133 18.59 -9.33 20.23
N ASP A 134 17.75 -8.65 19.45
CA ASP A 134 16.31 -8.55 19.68
C ASP A 134 15.57 -8.65 18.34
N SER A 135 14.31 -9.07 18.36
CA SER A 135 13.47 -9.22 17.19
C SER A 135 12.00 -8.95 17.50
N ILE A 136 11.29 -8.34 16.55
CA ILE A 136 9.84 -8.11 16.62
C ILE A 136 9.17 -8.57 15.34
N ILE A 137 7.89 -8.93 15.41
CA ILE A 137 7.08 -9.22 14.23
C ILE A 137 6.04 -8.11 14.08
N ILE A 138 6.00 -7.48 12.91
CA ILE A 138 5.05 -6.41 12.56
C ILE A 138 4.41 -6.75 11.21
N GLU A 139 3.09 -6.80 11.17
CA GLU A 139 2.28 -7.14 9.98
C GLU A 139 2.68 -8.46 9.32
N GLY A 140 3.17 -9.42 10.11
CA GLY A 140 3.58 -10.74 9.64
C GLY A 140 4.99 -10.80 9.03
N ARG A 141 5.79 -9.74 9.16
CA ARG A 141 7.21 -9.72 8.81
C ARG A 141 8.06 -9.56 10.06
N GLN A 142 9.20 -10.22 10.09
CA GLN A 142 10.13 -10.20 11.21
C GLN A 142 11.21 -9.14 11.00
N PHE A 143 11.46 -8.35 12.03
CA PHE A 143 12.50 -7.32 12.05
C PHE A 143 13.48 -7.61 13.17
N PHE A 144 14.74 -7.27 12.94
CA PHE A 144 15.84 -7.56 13.85
C PHE A 144 16.52 -6.28 14.28
N LEU A 145 16.74 -6.15 15.58
CA LEU A 145 17.50 -5.07 16.15
C LEU A 145 18.96 -5.52 16.26
N MET A 146 19.85 -4.72 15.68
CA MET A 146 21.25 -5.03 15.55
C MET A 146 22.08 -4.12 16.46
N GLU A 147 23.00 -4.73 17.19
CA GLU A 147 24.03 -4.07 18.00
C GLU A 147 25.39 -4.18 17.32
N HIS A 148 26.20 -3.13 17.40
CA HIS A 148 27.54 -3.16 16.85
C HIS A 148 28.45 -4.00 17.75
N GLU A 149 29.20 -4.96 17.22
CA GLU A 149 30.01 -5.88 18.04
C GLU A 149 31.17 -5.18 18.78
N THR A 150 31.89 -4.28 18.10
CA THR A 150 33.03 -3.56 18.70
C THR A 150 32.64 -2.45 19.66
N TYR A 151 31.64 -1.63 19.29
CA TYR A 151 31.26 -0.43 20.04
C TYR A 151 30.03 -0.65 20.95
N GLY A 152 29.32 -1.77 20.79
CA GLY A 152 28.16 -2.13 21.59
C GLY A 152 27.14 -0.99 21.67
N LYS A 153 26.92 -0.50 22.90
CA LYS A 153 25.97 0.55 23.26
C LYS A 153 26.43 1.98 22.96
N GLU A 154 27.69 2.16 22.53
CA GLU A 154 28.19 3.49 22.14
C GLU A 154 27.65 3.94 20.78
N VAL A 155 27.16 3.00 19.98
CA VAL A 155 26.56 3.25 18.67
C VAL A 155 25.05 2.99 18.74
N ALA A 156 24.27 3.81 18.03
CA ALA A 156 22.83 3.60 17.94
C ALA A 156 22.54 2.24 17.30
N TRP A 157 21.56 1.52 17.84
CA TRP A 157 21.11 0.28 17.23
C TRP A 157 20.42 0.56 15.89
N VAL A 158 20.44 -0.44 15.03
CA VAL A 158 19.81 -0.36 13.71
C VAL A 158 18.81 -1.49 13.54
N VAL A 159 17.74 -1.24 12.80
CA VAL A 159 16.71 -2.26 12.52
C VAL A 159 16.86 -2.73 11.09
N LEU A 160 16.93 -4.05 10.92
CA LEU A 160 16.96 -4.74 9.64
C LEU A 160 15.68 -5.54 9.41
N ASP A 161 15.33 -5.71 8.13
CA ASP A 161 14.36 -6.68 7.63
C ASP A 161 14.96 -8.10 7.55
N GLU A 162 14.14 -9.13 7.31
CA GLU A 162 14.56 -10.53 7.14
C GLU A 162 15.59 -10.72 6.00
N GLU A 163 15.55 -9.83 5.00
CA GLU A 163 16.46 -9.77 3.86
C GLU A 163 17.77 -9.00 4.18
N GLY A 164 17.93 -8.47 5.39
CA GLY A 164 19.10 -7.67 5.78
C GLY A 164 19.11 -6.24 5.25
N LYS A 165 17.96 -5.74 4.78
CA LYS A 165 17.80 -4.35 4.36
C LYS A 165 17.60 -3.45 5.58
N LEU A 166 18.31 -2.32 5.61
CA LEU A 166 18.20 -1.31 6.66
C LEU A 166 16.84 -0.61 6.60
N VAL A 167 16.11 -0.66 7.70
CA VAL A 167 14.79 -0.03 7.88
C VAL A 167 14.88 1.21 8.76
N VAL A 168 15.57 1.10 9.90
CA VAL A 168 15.77 2.20 10.86
C VAL A 168 17.24 2.33 11.20
N ASP A 169 17.76 3.57 11.16
CA ASP A 169 19.18 3.84 11.36
C ASP A 169 19.56 4.29 12.79
N HIS A 170 18.59 4.77 13.57
CA HIS A 170 18.85 5.31 14.91
C HIS A 170 17.79 4.83 15.90
N ALA A 171 18.01 3.65 16.50
CA ALA A 171 17.18 3.12 17.57
C ALA A 171 17.97 3.12 18.89
N TYR A 172 17.53 3.95 19.86
CA TYR A 172 18.19 4.06 21.18
C TYR A 172 17.44 3.29 22.29
N HIS A 173 16.16 3.00 22.07
CA HIS A 173 15.26 2.41 23.08
C HIS A 173 14.60 1.12 22.58
N GLY A 174 15.28 0.42 21.67
CA GLY A 174 14.78 -0.80 21.04
C GLY A 174 13.57 -0.54 20.16
N PHE A 175 12.60 -1.45 20.16
CA PHE A 175 11.35 -1.32 19.40
C PHE A 175 10.34 -0.40 20.09
N ASP A 176 10.73 0.84 20.31
CA ASP A 176 9.82 1.87 20.84
C ASP A 176 8.70 2.20 19.84
N GLN A 177 7.73 3.00 20.28
CA GLN A 177 6.60 3.38 19.43
C GLN A 177 7.05 4.14 18.17
N SER A 178 8.17 4.87 18.21
CA SER A 178 8.67 5.62 17.06
C SER A 178 9.28 4.70 16.00
N VAL A 179 10.04 3.70 16.43
CA VAL A 179 10.66 2.67 15.60
C VAL A 179 9.58 1.78 15.00
N GLN A 180 8.56 1.40 15.79
CA GLN A 180 7.41 0.65 15.28
C GLN A 180 6.65 1.43 14.20
N GLN A 181 6.49 2.76 14.34
CA GLN A 181 5.85 3.57 13.29
C GLN A 181 6.73 3.65 12.04
N GLN A 182 8.04 3.86 12.17
CA GLN A 182 8.94 3.85 11.02
C GLN A 182 8.93 2.52 10.26
N ILE A 183 8.84 1.40 10.98
CA ILE A 183 8.70 0.08 10.36
C ILE A 183 7.35 -0.03 9.62
N LYS A 184 6.25 0.47 10.20
CA LYS A 184 4.95 0.49 9.53
C LYS A 184 4.96 1.37 8.27
N ASP A 185 5.59 2.53 8.34
CA ASP A 185 5.78 3.44 7.20
C ASP A 185 6.65 2.78 6.10
N TYR A 186 7.64 1.99 6.50
CA TYR A 186 8.47 1.21 5.57
C TYR A 186 7.67 0.10 4.88
N LEU A 187 6.76 -0.56 5.59
CA LEU A 187 5.91 -1.62 5.04
C LEU A 187 4.82 -1.09 4.13
N ASN A 188 4.26 0.06 4.49
CA ASN A 188 3.22 0.75 3.74
C ASN A 188 3.76 2.11 3.27
N PRO A 189 4.72 2.14 2.33
CA PRO A 189 5.25 3.39 1.84
C PRO A 189 4.10 4.23 1.28
N PRO A 190 3.99 5.52 1.66
CA PRO A 190 2.99 6.39 1.06
C PRO A 190 3.23 6.37 -0.44
N GLN A 191 2.21 5.99 -1.22
CA GLN A 191 2.30 6.03 -2.67
C GLN A 191 2.53 7.48 -3.10
N LEU A 192 3.79 7.83 -3.30
CA LEU A 192 4.19 9.06 -3.96
C LEU A 192 3.68 8.96 -5.39
N THR A 193 2.60 9.68 -5.67
CA THR A 193 2.21 10.08 -7.03
C THR A 193 3.44 10.62 -7.75
N ALA A 194 3.91 9.87 -8.74
CA ALA A 194 5.08 10.22 -9.53
C ALA A 194 4.85 11.53 -10.29
N GLU A 195 5.66 12.54 -10.03
CA GLU A 195 6.06 13.53 -11.05
C GLU A 195 7.34 13.03 -11.76
N PRO A 196 7.81 13.58 -12.91
CA PRO A 196 7.27 14.66 -13.77
C PRO A 196 7.35 14.35 -15.29
N GLN A 197 6.58 15.01 -16.17
CA GLN A 197 7.07 15.44 -17.51
C GLN A 197 6.35 16.71 -17.97
N ASN A 198 7.02 17.86 -17.83
CA ASN A 198 6.70 19.05 -18.62
C ASN A 198 6.93 18.71 -20.11
N GLN A 199 5.86 18.47 -20.85
CA GLN A 199 5.86 18.61 -22.30
C GLN A 199 5.09 19.87 -22.65
N GLU A 200 5.84 20.91 -23.01
CA GLU A 200 5.34 22.08 -23.70
C GLU A 200 4.60 21.62 -24.97
N ILE A 201 3.29 21.88 -25.05
CA ILE A 201 2.61 21.91 -26.34
C ILE A 201 1.82 23.20 -26.45
N SER A 202 2.35 24.04 -27.32
CA SER A 202 1.81 25.29 -27.82
C SER A 202 0.48 25.06 -28.56
N GLY A 203 -0.55 25.83 -28.17
CA GLY A 203 -1.56 26.37 -29.10
C GLY A 203 -3.02 25.92 -28.93
N GLY A 204 -3.90 26.89 -28.61
CA GLY A 204 -5.24 26.97 -29.24
C GLY A 204 -6.51 26.74 -28.40
N HIS A 205 -6.88 27.73 -27.59
CA HIS A 205 -8.23 28.16 -27.12
C HIS A 205 -9.51 27.26 -27.12
N ILE A 206 -10.04 27.00 -25.89
CA ILE A 206 -11.39 27.25 -25.24
C ILE A 206 -12.71 26.95 -26.03
N GLN A 207 -13.87 26.42 -25.55
CA GLN A 207 -14.67 26.52 -24.29
C GLN A 207 -15.86 25.50 -24.37
N MET A 208 -16.39 24.90 -23.30
CA MET A 208 -17.35 25.53 -22.38
C MET A 208 -17.56 24.75 -21.07
N GLN A 209 -17.67 25.52 -20.00
CA GLN A 209 -17.90 25.13 -18.61
C GLN A 209 -19.37 24.75 -18.38
N SER A 210 -19.60 23.73 -17.54
CA SER A 210 -20.76 23.72 -16.65
C SER A 210 -20.42 23.02 -15.35
N SER A 211 -20.93 23.64 -14.29
CA SER A 211 -20.58 23.58 -12.88
C SER A 211 -21.01 22.30 -12.16
N ASN A 212 -20.29 22.03 -11.05
CA ASN A 212 -20.55 21.08 -9.96
C ASN A 212 -19.89 19.70 -10.11
N ALA A 213 -18.65 19.59 -9.64
CA ALA A 213 -18.10 18.31 -9.18
C ALA A 213 -17.12 18.59 -8.03
N MET A 214 -17.44 18.07 -6.85
CA MET A 214 -16.50 17.86 -5.75
C MET A 214 -15.22 17.25 -6.30
N ASP A 215 -14.07 17.73 -5.81
CA ASP A 215 -12.72 17.27 -6.15
C ASP A 215 -12.62 15.74 -6.09
N LYS A 216 -12.78 15.09 -7.24
CA LYS A 216 -12.46 13.68 -7.41
C LYS A 216 -10.96 13.59 -7.69
N PRO A 217 -10.21 12.71 -7.00
CA PRO A 217 -8.82 12.47 -7.33
C PRO A 217 -8.69 12.01 -8.79
N PRO A 218 -7.58 12.31 -9.47
CA PRO A 218 -7.37 11.88 -10.85
C PRO A 218 -7.39 10.35 -10.91
N LEU A 219 -8.50 9.81 -11.39
CA LEU A 219 -8.73 8.37 -11.51
C LEU A 219 -7.71 7.76 -12.49
N GLU A 220 -7.10 6.65 -12.09
CA GLU A 220 -6.26 5.85 -12.98
C GLU A 220 -7.10 5.28 -14.13
N ASN A 221 -6.46 4.92 -15.25
CA ASN A 221 -7.17 4.53 -16.47
C ASN A 221 -8.21 3.42 -16.21
N TRP A 222 -7.84 2.40 -15.44
CA TRP A 222 -8.74 1.30 -15.04
C TRP A 222 -9.94 1.76 -14.19
N GLN A 223 -9.76 2.79 -13.37
CA GLN A 223 -10.77 3.37 -12.51
C GLN A 223 -11.76 4.23 -13.32
N LYS A 224 -11.26 4.94 -14.34
CA LYS A 224 -12.09 5.60 -15.37
C LYS A 224 -12.93 4.57 -16.14
N TYR A 225 -12.36 3.40 -16.46
CA TYR A 225 -13.09 2.34 -17.16
C TYR A 225 -14.21 1.71 -16.31
N MET A 226 -14.05 1.62 -14.99
CA MET A 226 -15.13 1.17 -14.09
C MET A 226 -16.23 2.21 -13.94
N GLU A 227 -15.89 3.49 -13.75
CA GLU A 227 -16.88 4.55 -13.55
C GLU A 227 -17.73 4.79 -14.83
N ASN A 228 -17.13 4.57 -16.00
CA ASN A 228 -17.82 4.68 -17.30
C ASN A 228 -18.75 3.47 -17.60
N GLY A 229 -18.69 2.38 -16.83
CA GLY A 229 -19.66 1.28 -16.90
C GLY A 229 -19.73 0.52 -18.24
N GLU A 230 -18.73 0.63 -19.11
CA GLU A 230 -18.77 0.01 -20.45
C GLU A 230 -18.29 -1.45 -20.51
N TYR A 231 -17.70 -1.97 -19.42
CA TYR A 231 -17.20 -3.36 -19.43
C TYR A 231 -18.34 -4.38 -19.55
N LEU A 232 -19.48 -4.11 -18.90
CA LEU A 232 -20.64 -5.00 -18.96
C LEU A 232 -21.34 -4.95 -20.33
N ARG A 233 -21.36 -3.78 -20.99
CA ARG A 233 -21.88 -3.65 -22.36
C ARG A 233 -21.03 -4.39 -23.39
N SER A 234 -19.73 -4.53 -23.14
CA SER A 234 -18.81 -5.21 -24.05
C SER A 234 -18.98 -6.73 -23.96
N SER A 235 -19.28 -7.28 -22.77
CA SER A 235 -19.52 -8.72 -22.60
C SER A 235 -20.90 -9.17 -23.08
N GLU A 236 -21.91 -8.29 -23.11
CA GLU A 236 -23.24 -8.59 -23.66
C GLU A 236 -23.26 -8.56 -25.21
N ILE A 237 -22.26 -7.96 -25.86
CA ILE A 237 -22.14 -7.94 -27.32
C ILE A 237 -21.65 -9.27 -27.90
N ASP A 238 -20.99 -10.12 -27.11
CA ASP A 238 -20.50 -11.43 -27.59
C ASP A 238 -21.65 -12.46 -27.81
N GLU A 239 -22.88 -12.18 -27.35
CA GLU A 239 -24.07 -13.01 -27.61
C GLU A 239 -25.03 -12.43 -28.65
N GLU A 240 -24.85 -11.18 -29.11
CA GLU A 240 -25.62 -10.66 -30.24
C GLU A 240 -24.99 -11.12 -31.57
N GLN A 241 -25.60 -12.16 -32.14
CA GLN A 241 -25.36 -12.57 -33.53
C GLN A 241 -25.53 -11.37 -34.46
N ASN A 242 -24.40 -10.85 -34.91
CA ASN A 242 -24.31 -9.72 -35.82
C ASN A 242 -24.89 -10.15 -37.19
N TYR A 243 -26.19 -9.87 -37.42
CA TYR A 243 -26.89 -10.10 -38.69
C TYR A 243 -26.42 -9.18 -39.84
N ASN A 244 -25.14 -8.79 -39.88
CA ASN A 244 -24.53 -8.07 -40.99
C ASN A 244 -23.74 -8.98 -41.96
N MET A 245 -23.86 -10.30 -41.83
CA MET A 245 -23.18 -11.28 -42.69
C MET A 245 -24.00 -11.73 -43.92
N ILE A 246 -24.93 -10.89 -44.40
CA ILE A 246 -25.64 -11.09 -45.68
C ILE A 246 -25.69 -9.78 -46.48
N ASP A 247 -24.52 -9.31 -46.90
CA ASP A 247 -24.22 -8.77 -48.23
C ASP A 247 -22.78 -8.23 -48.17
N GLY A 248 -21.87 -8.83 -48.93
CA GLY A 248 -20.44 -8.53 -48.94
C GLY A 248 -20.11 -7.17 -49.54
N ARG A 249 -20.44 -6.07 -48.85
CA ARG A 249 -20.00 -4.72 -49.20
C ARG A 249 -19.35 -4.00 -48.01
N ARG A 250 -18.01 -3.93 -48.04
CA ARG A 250 -17.20 -3.04 -47.20
C ARG A 250 -17.67 -1.59 -47.40
N ASN A 251 -18.28 -0.98 -46.38
CA ASN A 251 -18.84 0.37 -46.48
C ASN A 251 -17.89 1.49 -46.03
N ASN A 252 -16.58 1.26 -45.94
CA ASN A 252 -15.57 2.28 -45.60
C ASN A 252 -14.38 2.31 -46.58
N MET A 253 -14.64 2.09 -47.87
CA MET A 253 -13.70 2.48 -48.94
C MET A 253 -14.27 3.67 -49.71
N SER A 254 -13.45 4.72 -49.84
CA SER A 254 -13.73 5.94 -50.62
C SER A 254 -14.36 5.60 -51.99
N PRO A 255 -15.50 6.22 -52.38
CA PRO A 255 -16.07 6.01 -53.70
C PRO A 255 -15.12 6.54 -54.78
N LYS A 256 -14.40 5.63 -55.45
CA LYS A 256 -13.70 5.93 -56.70
C LYS A 256 -14.73 6.13 -57.82
N GLY A 257 -14.92 7.38 -58.20
CA GLY A 257 -15.23 7.74 -59.59
C GLY A 257 -16.66 8.16 -59.89
N LYS A 258 -16.73 9.39 -60.41
CA LYS A 258 -17.76 9.98 -61.30
C LYS A 258 -18.96 10.67 -60.64
N ASN A 259 -18.84 12.00 -60.71
CA ASN A 259 -19.89 13.01 -60.91
C ASN A 259 -20.81 13.26 -59.71
N GLY A 260 -20.21 13.68 -58.60
CA GLY A 260 -20.93 14.24 -57.46
C GLY A 260 -21.70 15.51 -57.84
N ARG A 261 -23.03 15.46 -57.70
CA ARG A 261 -23.94 16.60 -57.81
C ARG A 261 -23.39 17.77 -56.98
N VAL A 262 -23.17 18.92 -57.61
CA VAL A 262 -22.68 20.12 -56.93
C VAL A 262 -23.69 20.53 -55.85
N SER A 263 -23.24 20.61 -54.60
CA SER A 263 -24.06 21.00 -53.43
C SER A 263 -24.86 22.27 -53.72
N VAL A 264 -26.16 22.22 -53.44
CA VAL A 264 -27.09 23.37 -53.58
C VAL A 264 -26.58 24.58 -52.80
N LEU A 265 -25.95 24.34 -51.64
CA LEU A 265 -25.36 25.40 -50.81
C LEU A 265 -24.20 26.11 -51.51
N ALA A 266 -23.38 25.37 -52.27
CA ALA A 266 -22.29 25.96 -53.05
C ALA A 266 -22.83 26.82 -54.22
N LYS A 267 -23.92 26.39 -54.87
CA LYS A 267 -24.61 27.21 -55.88
C LYS A 267 -25.26 28.47 -55.26
N LEU A 268 -25.86 28.35 -54.09
CA LEU A 268 -26.46 29.48 -53.35
C LEU A 268 -25.40 30.53 -53.01
N ARG A 269 -24.27 30.13 -52.43
CA ARG A 269 -23.17 31.04 -52.10
C ARG A 269 -22.59 31.73 -53.33
N ARG A 270 -22.46 31.03 -54.46
CA ARG A 270 -22.05 31.63 -55.74
C ARG A 270 -23.04 32.71 -56.22
N LYS A 271 -24.35 32.41 -56.20
CA LYS A 271 -25.40 33.37 -56.57
C LYS A 271 -25.43 34.59 -55.64
N GLN A 272 -25.29 34.39 -54.33
CA GLN A 272 -25.20 35.48 -53.34
C GLN A 272 -23.98 36.38 -53.60
N ALA A 273 -22.81 35.79 -53.89
CA ALA A 273 -21.61 36.55 -54.23
C ALA A 273 -21.73 37.32 -55.57
N GLU A 274 -22.42 36.74 -56.55
CA GLU A 274 -22.69 37.40 -57.83
C GLU A 274 -23.68 38.56 -57.69
N ILE A 275 -24.73 38.40 -56.86
CA ILE A 275 -25.67 39.47 -56.52
C ILE A 275 -24.95 40.60 -55.77
N ALA A 276 -24.12 40.27 -54.78
CA ALA A 276 -23.33 41.27 -54.05
C ALA A 276 -22.36 42.05 -54.97
N LYS A 277 -21.74 41.39 -55.95
CA LYS A 277 -20.89 42.06 -56.95
C LYS A 277 -21.69 42.91 -57.95
N ARG A 278 -22.93 42.52 -58.27
CA ARG A 278 -23.83 43.30 -59.14
C ARG A 278 -24.48 44.48 -58.43
N SER A 279 -24.77 44.40 -57.14
CA SER A 279 -25.36 45.51 -56.37
C SER A 279 -24.34 46.59 -55.99
N VAL A 280 -23.04 46.25 -55.92
CA VAL A 280 -21.96 47.22 -55.64
C VAL A 280 -21.50 48.00 -56.90
N LYS A 281 -21.66 47.44 -58.10
CA LYS A 281 -21.22 48.07 -59.36
C LYS A 281 -22.03 49.29 -59.85
N PRO A 282 -23.37 49.38 -59.73
CA PRO A 282 -24.10 50.57 -60.17
C PRO A 282 -23.89 51.79 -59.25
N ALA A 283 -23.57 51.57 -57.96
CA ALA A 283 -23.23 52.66 -57.04
C ALA A 283 -21.84 53.25 -57.34
N GLN A 284 -20.83 52.41 -57.62
CA GLN A 284 -19.48 52.87 -57.98
C GLN A 284 -19.41 53.51 -59.39
N GLN A 285 -20.29 53.14 -60.32
CA GLN A 285 -20.33 53.77 -61.65
C GLN A 285 -21.07 55.13 -61.68
N MET A 286 -22.05 55.36 -60.81
CA MET A 286 -22.63 56.71 -60.64
C MET A 286 -21.66 57.64 -59.89
N GLU A 287 -20.96 57.14 -58.87
CA GLU A 287 -20.02 57.94 -58.07
C GLU A 287 -18.73 58.29 -58.84
N MET A 288 -18.21 57.39 -59.69
CA MET A 288 -17.08 57.69 -60.58
C MET A 288 -17.43 58.59 -61.77
N ALA A 289 -18.69 58.58 -62.23
CA ALA A 289 -19.14 59.50 -63.30
C ALA A 289 -19.31 60.93 -62.76
N GLU A 290 -19.86 61.10 -61.55
CA GLU A 290 -19.99 62.42 -60.92
C GLU A 290 -18.63 63.04 -60.50
N ASP A 291 -17.64 62.23 -60.11
CA ASP A 291 -16.31 62.73 -59.71
C ASP A 291 -15.40 63.10 -60.91
N MET A 292 -15.61 62.48 -62.08
CA MET A 292 -14.93 62.85 -63.33
C MET A 292 -15.51 64.12 -63.98
N GLU A 293 -16.79 64.43 -63.77
CA GLU A 293 -17.42 65.66 -64.31
C GLU A 293 -17.10 66.90 -63.45
N ARG A 294 -16.82 66.73 -62.15
CA ARG A 294 -16.35 67.80 -61.25
C ARG A 294 -14.89 68.21 -61.47
N ARG A 295 -14.08 67.37 -62.13
CA ARG A 295 -12.66 67.62 -62.43
C ARG A 295 -12.40 68.18 -63.84
N ARG A 296 -13.46 68.49 -64.62
CA ARG A 296 -13.36 69.05 -65.99
C ARG A 296 -14.01 70.43 -66.16
N LYS A 297 -14.30 71.15 -65.07
CA LYS A 297 -14.63 72.59 -65.10
C LYS A 297 -13.48 73.43 -64.59
#